data_AF-A0A3P7E8S2-F1
#
_entry.id   AF-A0A3P7E8S2-F1
#
_cell.length_a   1.000
_cell.length_b   1.000
_cell.length_c   1.000
_cell.angle_alpha   90.00
_cell.angle_beta   90.00
_cell.angle_gamma   90.00
#
_symmetry.space_group_name_H-M   'P 1'
#
loop_
_entity.id
_entity.type
_entity.pdbx_description
1 polymer ?
#
loop_
_entity_poly.entity_id
_entity_poly.type
_entity_poly.pdbx_seq_one_letter_code
_entity_poly.pdbx_strand_id
1 'polypeptide(L)'
;MLHDYPTTLTTFETMQVNEDGSTEIISRRVLTRVTDPVISHVQFTGTENEHRLRDLEREEEFETVDMEGNVTRTTLHRNALSFSAGILLLMFRVFQLFLHAIS
;
A
#
# COMPACT_ATOMS: atom_id res chain seq x y z
N MET A 1 7.23 26.42 21.32
CA MET A 1 7.88 25.22 21.90
C MET A 1 7.47 23.91 21.21
N LEU A 2 6.33 23.80 20.50
CA LEU A 2 5.86 22.53 19.93
C LEU A 2 6.59 22.07 18.65
N HIS A 3 7.38 22.94 18.02
CA HIS A 3 7.99 22.69 16.70
C HIS A 3 9.37 21.99 16.76
N ASP A 4 9.96 21.81 17.94
CA ASP A 4 11.37 21.46 18.06
C ASP A 4 11.64 19.97 18.35
N TYR A 5 10.61 19.14 18.47
CA TYR A 5 10.83 17.70 18.66
C TYR A 5 11.15 17.02 17.34
N PRO A 6 12.16 16.11 17.32
CA PRO A 6 12.49 15.33 16.13
C PRO A 6 11.28 14.50 15.72
N THR A 7 11.00 14.50 14.42
CA THR A 7 9.98 13.64 13.84
C THR A 7 10.64 12.50 13.07
N THR A 8 10.07 11.31 13.19
CA THR A 8 10.46 10.16 12.36
C THR A 8 9.36 9.87 11.36
N LEU A 9 9.71 9.85 10.08
CA LEU A 9 8.82 9.38 9.03
C LEU A 9 9.10 7.90 8.76
N THR A 10 8.12 7.05 9.06
CA THR A 10 8.20 5.62 8.77
C THR A 10 7.23 5.26 7.66
N THR A 11 7.73 4.60 6.62
CA THR A 11 6.93 4.17 5.47
C THR A 11 6.90 2.65 5.40
N PHE A 12 5.72 2.07 5.24
CA PHE A 12 5.50 0.66 4.96
C PHE A 12 4.73 0.53 3.66
N GLU A 13 5.11 -0.44 2.83
CA GLU A 13 4.41 -0.73 1.59
C GLU A 13 4.10 -2.21 1.54
N THR A 14 2.87 -2.54 1.15
CA THR A 14 2.43 -3.91 0.91
C THR A 14 1.91 -4.00 -0.51
N MET A 15 2.47 -4.90 -1.30
CA MET A 15 2.05 -5.15 -2.67
C MET A 15 1.30 -6.48 -2.75
N GLN A 16 0.16 -6.47 -3.42
CA GLN A 16 -0.60 -7.64 -3.81
C GLN A 16 -0.65 -7.73 -5.34
N VAL A 17 -0.49 -8.94 -5.86
CA VAL A 17 -0.70 -9.23 -7.29
C VAL A 17 -2.00 -10.02 -7.40
N ASN A 18 -2.92 -9.53 -8.21
CA ASN A 18 -4.22 -10.16 -8.44
C ASN A 18 -4.14 -11.22 -9.54
N GLU A 19 -5.17 -12.05 -9.65
CA GLU A 19 -5.25 -13.15 -10.63
C GLU A 19 -5.21 -12.67 -12.09
N ASP A 20 -5.74 -11.47 -12.35
CA ASP A 20 -5.69 -10.81 -13.65
C ASP A 20 -4.31 -10.21 -13.97
N GLY A 21 -3.35 -10.32 -13.05
CA GLY A 21 -2.00 -9.77 -13.14
C GLY A 21 -1.90 -8.28 -12.81
N SER A 22 -3.00 -7.62 -12.44
CA SER A 22 -2.94 -6.28 -11.86
C SER A 22 -2.23 -6.30 -10.52
N THR A 23 -1.67 -5.17 -10.11
CA THR A 23 -1.02 -5.04 -8.81
C THR A 23 -1.63 -3.91 -8.00
N GLU A 24 -1.85 -4.17 -6.72
CA GLU A 24 -2.30 -3.17 -5.74
C GLU A 24 -1.20 -2.95 -4.71
N ILE A 25 -0.84 -1.69 -4.47
CA ILE A 25 0.17 -1.31 -3.49
C ILE A 25 -0.51 -0.43 -2.45
N ILE A 26 -0.55 -0.91 -1.20
CA ILE A 26 -0.95 -0.11 -0.05
C ILE A 26 0.32 0.46 0.58
N SER A 27 0.51 1.76 0.46
CA SER A 27 1.60 2.49 1.11
C SER A 27 1.06 3.22 2.33
N ARG A 28 1.75 3.10 3.47
CA ARG A 28 1.41 3.74 4.73
C ARG A 28 2.58 4.53 5.24
N ARG A 29 2.36 5.80 5.51
CA ARG A 29 3.35 6.75 5.98
C ARG A 29 2.91 7.31 7.33
N VAL A 30 3.73 7.12 8.35
CA VAL A 30 3.46 7.67 9.67
C VAL A 30 4.51 8.70 10.02
N LEU A 31 4.05 9.92 10.26
CA LEU A 31 4.86 10.97 10.83
C LEU A 31 4.66 10.95 12.34
N THR A 32 5.73 10.56 13.03
CA THR A 32 5.72 10.40 14.48
C THR A 32 6.50 11.52 15.12
N ARG A 33 6.07 11.96 16.30
CA ARG A 33 6.85 12.88 17.13
C ARG A 33 7.39 12.12 18.32
N VAL A 34 8.70 11.97 18.37
CA VAL A 34 9.35 11.35 19.53
C VAL A 34 9.47 12.42 20.61
N THR A 35 8.60 12.34 21.62
CA THR A 35 8.75 13.12 22.86
C THR A 35 9.67 12.40 23.83
N ASP A 36 9.64 11.06 23.83
CA ASP A 36 10.52 10.20 24.63
C ASP A 36 10.76 8.87 23.90
N PRO A 37 12.00 8.54 23.49
CA PRO A 37 12.29 7.34 22.70
C PRO A 37 12.07 6.01 23.45
N VAL A 38 11.90 6.03 24.77
CA VAL A 38 11.70 4.83 25.60
C VAL A 38 10.22 4.49 25.75
N ILE A 39 9.35 5.50 25.86
CA ILE A 39 7.91 5.31 26.13
C ILE A 39 7.00 5.73 24.97
N SER A 40 7.49 6.48 23.97
CA SER A 40 6.69 6.82 22.80
C SER A 40 6.41 5.56 21.98
N HIS A 41 5.15 5.13 21.96
CA HIS A 41 4.69 4.07 21.08
C HIS A 41 4.07 4.69 19.84
N VAL A 42 4.33 4.07 18.69
CA VAL A 42 3.74 4.48 17.42
C VAL A 42 2.73 3.43 17.03
N GLN A 43 1.47 3.82 16.91
CA GLN A 43 0.44 2.96 16.38
C GLN A 43 0.07 3.41 14.97
N PHE A 44 0.26 2.51 14.01
CA PHE A 44 -0.27 2.69 12.66
C PHE A 44 -1.80 2.57 12.74
N THR A 45 -2.49 3.69 12.59
CA THR A 45 -3.95 3.74 12.53
C THR A 45 -4.38 3.86 11.08
N GLY A 46 -5.56 3.37 10.72
CA GLY A 46 -6.01 3.47 9.34
C GLY A 46 -6.94 2.37 8.88
N THR A 47 -6.61 1.15 9.26
CA THR A 47 -7.20 -0.07 8.69
C THR A 47 -7.59 -1.06 9.77
N GLU A 48 -7.75 -0.59 11.00
CA GLU A 48 -8.27 -1.38 12.12
C GLU A 48 -9.72 -1.80 11.89
N ASN A 49 -10.43 -1.16 10.95
CA ASN A 49 -11.81 -1.45 10.61
C ASN A 49 -11.93 -1.72 9.11
N GLU A 50 -12.62 -2.82 8.77
CA GLU A 50 -12.93 -3.23 7.40
C GLU A 50 -13.65 -2.13 6.60
N HIS A 51 -14.47 -1.31 7.27
CA HIS A 51 -15.11 -0.16 6.62
C HIS A 51 -14.08 0.81 6.03
N ARG A 52 -12.97 1.05 6.74
CA ARG A 52 -11.93 1.98 6.30
C ARG A 52 -11.13 1.42 5.13
N LEU A 53 -10.96 0.11 5.06
CA LEU A 53 -10.36 -0.56 3.90
C LEU A 53 -11.23 -0.37 2.66
N ARG A 54 -12.56 -0.53 2.79
CA ARG A 54 -13.51 -0.25 1.70
C ARG A 54 -13.49 1.21 1.26
N ASP A 55 -13.35 2.13 2.20
CA ASP A 55 -13.25 3.56 1.86
C ASP A 55 -11.95 3.85 1.11
N LEU A 56 -10.83 3.20 1.45
CA LEU A 56 -9.57 3.33 0.72
C LEU A 56 -9.67 2.84 -0.72
N GLU A 57 -10.42 1.78 -0.98
CA GLU A 57 -10.69 1.31 -2.35
C GLU A 57 -11.44 2.36 -3.19
N ARG A 58 -12.19 3.26 -2.55
CA ARG A 58 -12.99 4.31 -3.17
C ARG A 58 -12.26 5.65 -3.25
N GLU A 59 -11.55 6.02 -2.20
CA GLU A 59 -10.96 7.34 -1.99
C GLU A 59 -9.48 7.39 -2.38
N GLU A 60 -8.85 6.22 -2.57
CA GLU A 60 -7.43 6.02 -2.92
C GLU A 60 -6.43 6.53 -1.87
N GLU A 61 -6.82 7.44 -0.99
CA GLU A 61 -6.05 7.88 0.17
C GLU A 61 -6.93 8.26 1.35
N PHE A 62 -6.40 8.13 2.57
CA PHE A 62 -6.96 8.75 3.75
C PHE A 62 -5.88 9.05 4.80
N GLU A 63 -6.21 9.92 5.76
CA GLU A 63 -5.37 10.23 6.91
C GLU A 63 -6.08 9.92 8.23
N THR A 64 -5.30 9.49 9.22
CA THR A 64 -5.73 9.47 10.62
C THR A 64 -4.68 10.04 11.55
N VAL A 65 -5.13 10.50 12.72
CA VAL A 65 -4.30 11.04 13.77
C VAL A 65 -4.61 10.28 15.06
N ASP A 66 -3.59 9.75 15.72
CA ASP A 66 -3.75 9.10 17.02
C ASP A 66 -3.82 10.12 18.18
N MET A 67 -3.98 9.63 19.41
CA MET A 67 -4.11 10.49 20.59
C MET A 67 -2.81 11.23 20.95
N GLU A 68 -1.66 10.70 20.50
CA GLU A 68 -0.35 11.33 20.61
C GLU A 68 -0.10 12.39 19.52
N GLY A 69 -1.00 12.50 18.52
CA GLY A 69 -0.89 13.44 17.42
C GLY A 69 -0.05 12.94 16.24
N ASN A 70 0.31 11.65 16.20
CA ASN A 70 1.01 11.06 15.07
C ASN A 70 0.04 10.91 13.89
N VAL A 71 0.47 11.37 12.73
CA VAL A 71 -0.34 11.34 11.51
C VAL A 71 0.01 10.10 10.71
N THR A 72 -0.97 9.26 10.43
CA THR A 72 -0.88 8.13 9.52
C THR A 72 -1.61 8.42 8.23
N ARG A 73 -0.89 8.54 7.12
CA ARG A 73 -1.45 8.59 5.77
C ARG A 73 -1.39 7.20 5.15
N THR A 74 -2.51 6.72 4.62
CA THR A 74 -2.58 5.47 3.85
C THR A 74 -3.02 5.79 2.44
N THR A 75 -2.30 5.27 1.46
CA THR A 75 -2.59 5.44 0.03
C THR A 75 -2.65 4.08 -0.63
N LEU A 76 -3.66 3.84 -1.45
CA LEU A 76 -3.80 2.67 -2.30
C LEU A 76 -3.49 3.07 -3.73
N HIS A 77 -2.52 2.40 -4.33
CA HIS A 77 -2.15 2.57 -5.71
C HIS A 77 -2.45 1.30 -6.50
N ARG A 78 -3.26 1.42 -7.56
CA ARG A 78 -3.62 0.31 -8.43
C ARG A 78 -2.95 0.47 -9.78
N ASN A 79 -2.15 -0.52 -10.16
CA ASN A 79 -1.62 -0.63 -11.51
C ASN A 79 -2.34 -1.75 -12.22
N ALA A 80 -3.18 -1.38 -13.20
CA ALA A 80 -3.63 -2.33 -14.20
C ALA A 80 -2.41 -2.85 -14.97
N LEU A 81 -2.46 -4.10 -15.46
CA LEU A 81 -1.49 -4.55 -16.44
C LEU A 81 -1.47 -3.52 -17.58
N SER A 82 -0.30 -2.90 -17.78
CA SER A 82 -0.05 -2.18 -19.02
C SER A 82 -0.47 -3.10 -20.18
N PHE A 83 -1.20 -2.54 -21.16
CA PHE A 83 -1.63 -3.26 -22.36
C PHE A 83 -0.48 -4.06 -23.00
N SER A 84 0.76 -3.56 -22.89
CA SER A 84 1.97 -4.26 -23.36
C SER A 84 2.29 -5.54 -22.59
N ALA A 85 2.14 -5.53 -21.25
CA ALA A 85 2.40 -6.70 -20.40
C ALA A 85 1.31 -7.76 -20.59
N GLY A 86 0.04 -7.33 -20.75
CA GLY A 86 -1.08 -8.23 -21.05
C GLY A 86 -0.90 -8.96 -22.38
N ILE A 87 -0.47 -8.26 -23.44
CA ILE A 87 -0.15 -8.87 -24.73
C ILE A 87 1.01 -9.87 -24.59
N LEU A 88 2.06 -9.53 -23.84
CA LEU A 88 3.21 -10.43 -23.64
C LEU A 88 2.81 -11.72 -22.93
N LEU A 89 1.97 -11.63 -21.88
CA LEU A 89 1.47 -12.79 -21.15
C LEU A 89 0.58 -13.68 -22.04
N LEU A 90 -0.29 -13.06 -22.85
CA LEU A 90 -1.11 -13.78 -23.82
C LEU A 90 -0.24 -14.51 -24.85
N MET A 91 0.76 -13.83 -25.42
CA MET A 91 1.71 -14.42 -26.36
C MET A 91 2.44 -15.62 -25.73
N PHE A 92 2.88 -15.48 -24.47
CA PHE A 92 3.57 -16.55 -23.75
C PHE A 92 2.66 -17.76 -23.48
N ARG A 93 1.40 -17.53 -23.09
CA ARG A 93 0.41 -18.60 -22.88
C ARG A 93 0.06 -19.31 -24.19
N VAL A 94 -0.14 -18.55 -25.28
CA VAL A 94 -0.36 -19.10 -26.61
C VAL A 94 0.84 -19.96 -27.03
N PHE A 95 2.06 -19.47 -26.84
CA PHE A 95 3.28 -20.22 -27.13
C PHE A 95 3.38 -21.51 -26.29
N GLN A 96 3.08 -21.46 -24.99
CA GLN A 96 3.06 -22.66 -24.15
C GLN A 96 2.02 -23.68 -24.62
N LEU A 97 0.81 -23.24 -24.99
CA LEU A 97 -0.22 -24.14 -25.53
C LEU A 97 0.24 -24.80 -26.82
N PHE A 98 0.88 -24.06 -27.72
CA PHE A 98 1.49 -24.63 -28.93
C PHE A 98 2.61 -25.61 -28.62
N LEU A 99 3.49 -25.30 -27.67
CA LEU A 99 4.59 -26.18 -27.27
C LEU A 99 4.07 -27.49 -26.67
N HIS A 100 3.02 -27.43 -25.84
CA HIS A 100 2.36 -28.63 -25.31
C HIS A 100 1.58 -29.41 -26.36
N ALA A 101 1.06 -28.75 -27.40
CA ALA A 101 0.32 -29.43 -28.47
C ALA A 101 1.22 -30.18 -29.46
N ILE A 102 2.51 -29.85 -29.52
CA ILE A 102 3.50 -30.47 -30.42
C ILE A 102 4.39 -31.48 -29.68
N SER A 103 4.39 -31.47 -28.35
CA SER A 103 5.12 -32.43 -27.52
C SER A 103 4.32 -33.68 -27.23
#